data_AF-A0A7V9FBJ0-F1
#
_entry.id   AF-A0A7V9FBJ0-F1
#
_cell.length_a   1.000
_cell.length_b   1.000
_cell.length_c   1.000
_cell.angle_alpha   90.00
_cell.angle_beta   90.00
_cell.angle_gamma   90.00
#
_symmetry.space_group_name_H-M   'P 1'
#
loop_
_entity.id
_entity.type
_entity.pdbx_description
1 polymer ?
#
loop_
_entity_poly.entity_id
_entity_poly.type
_entity_poly.pdbx_seq_one_letter_code
_entity_poly.pdbx_strand_id
1 'polypeptide(L)'
;MQRREFDDVVRVVAEAIGEPGQRRFRLVVSTQSDAALLWMEKQQLQALGVAFEQILAQLEGAGVVANLLPITGEEPDQPLILSPNEYQVGRLAVGFDEERSVITILAHEITAEEEEAPSFVCHITPDQSGALAMQIRRTVTSGARQHSNGHMRGPSS
;
A
#
# COMPACT_ATOMS: atom_id res chain seq x y z
N MET A 1 -3.54 15.11 16.57
CA MET A 1 -4.25 14.28 15.57
C MET A 1 -4.41 12.86 16.12
N GLN A 2 -5.42 12.10 15.71
CA GLN A 2 -5.65 10.74 16.24
C GLN A 2 -4.91 9.72 15.37
N ARG A 3 -3.91 9.03 15.94
CA ARG A 3 -3.24 7.89 15.29
C ARG A 3 -4.27 6.83 14.93
N ARG A 4 -4.26 6.37 13.67
CA ARG A 4 -5.12 5.28 13.19
C ARG A 4 -4.26 4.05 12.88
N GLU A 5 -4.68 2.91 13.41
CA GLU A 5 -3.97 1.64 13.28
C GLU A 5 -4.84 0.66 12.50
N PHE A 6 -4.23 -0.02 11.53
CA PHE A 6 -4.86 -0.97 10.62
C PHE A 6 -4.13 -2.31 10.72
N ASP A 7 -4.62 -3.24 11.54
CA ASP A 7 -4.01 -4.56 11.72
C ASP A 7 -4.54 -5.61 10.72
N ASP A 8 -5.85 -5.58 10.41
CA ASP A 8 -6.51 -6.53 9.49
C ASP A 8 -6.66 -5.95 8.08
N VAL A 9 -5.53 -5.57 7.46
CA VAL A 9 -5.55 -5.04 6.10
C VAL A 9 -5.96 -6.13 5.12
N VAL A 10 -7.15 -5.99 4.56
CA VAL A 10 -7.70 -6.92 3.58
C VAL A 10 -7.32 -6.55 2.15
N ARG A 11 -7.05 -5.26 1.91
CA ARG A 11 -6.63 -4.75 0.59
C ARG A 11 -5.64 -3.59 0.77
N VAL A 12 -4.50 -3.70 0.08
CA VAL A 12 -3.49 -2.65 -0.01
C VAL A 12 -3.03 -2.52 -1.46
N VAL A 13 -3.19 -1.34 -2.06
CA VAL A 13 -2.81 -1.10 -3.46
C VAL A 13 -2.23 0.27 -3.71
N ALA A 14 -1.30 0.37 -4.66
CA ALA A 14 -0.70 1.63 -5.09
C ALA A 14 -1.30 2.13 -6.42
N GLU A 15 -1.90 3.32 -6.39
CA GLU A 15 -2.56 3.94 -7.54
C GLU A 15 -1.85 5.24 -7.99
N ALA A 16 -1.90 5.49 -9.30
CA ALA A 16 -1.51 6.77 -9.89
C ALA A 16 -2.72 7.38 -10.60
N ILE A 17 -3.09 8.59 -10.20
CA ILE A 17 -4.26 9.32 -10.70
C ILE A 17 -3.82 10.57 -11.44
N GLY A 18 -4.37 10.77 -12.64
CA GLY A 18 -4.16 11.95 -13.46
C GLY A 18 -3.35 11.70 -14.73
N GLU A 19 -3.25 12.74 -15.54
CA GLU A 19 -2.52 12.73 -16.81
C GLU A 19 -0.99 12.70 -16.60
N PRO A 20 -0.22 12.15 -17.56
CA PRO A 20 1.24 12.22 -17.52
C PRO A 20 1.70 13.67 -17.29
N GLY A 21 2.39 13.93 -16.18
CA GLY A 21 2.86 15.28 -15.77
C GLY A 21 2.10 15.92 -14.61
N GLN A 22 0.85 15.52 -14.34
CA GLN A 22 0.07 15.94 -13.17
C GLN A 22 -0.39 14.74 -12.31
N ARG A 23 0.39 13.65 -12.35
CA ARG A 23 0.03 12.45 -11.62
C ARG A 23 0.21 12.64 -10.13
N ARG A 24 -0.85 12.34 -9.40
CA ARG A 24 -0.82 12.18 -7.95
C ARG A 24 -0.79 10.69 -7.66
N PHE A 25 0.05 10.31 -6.70
CA PHE A 25 0.19 8.92 -6.28
C PHE A 25 -0.52 8.75 -4.95
N ARG A 26 -1.17 7.60 -4.77
CA ARG A 26 -1.80 7.25 -3.50
C ARG A 26 -1.65 5.77 -3.18
N LEU A 27 -1.57 5.47 -1.89
CA LEU A 27 -1.73 4.11 -1.38
C LEU A 27 -3.14 3.98 -0.81
N VAL A 28 -3.89 2.99 -1.29
CA VAL A 28 -5.21 2.64 -0.79
C VAL A 28 -5.05 1.48 0.16
N VAL A 29 -5.43 1.68 1.42
CA VAL A 29 -5.45 0.64 2.45
C VAL A 29 -6.89 0.47 2.90
N SER A 30 -7.38 -0.76 2.98
CA SER A 30 -8.71 -1.06 3.50
C SER A 30 -8.68 -2.29 4.37
N THR A 31 -9.47 -2.24 5.44
CA THR A 31 -9.88 -3.36 6.30
C THR A 31 -11.33 -3.73 5.96
N GLN A 32 -11.91 -4.69 6.70
CA GLN A 32 -13.33 -5.04 6.55
C GLN A 32 -14.29 -3.89 6.94
N SER A 33 -13.83 -2.87 7.66
CA SER A 33 -14.70 -1.84 8.25
C SER A 33 -14.22 -0.40 8.05
N ASP A 34 -12.95 -0.19 7.68
CA ASP A 34 -12.36 1.14 7.49
C ASP A 34 -11.45 1.13 6.25
N ALA A 35 -11.27 2.29 5.63
CA ALA A 35 -10.36 2.47 4.52
C ALA A 35 -9.68 3.83 4.59
N ALA A 36 -8.46 3.89 4.05
CA ALA A 36 -7.61 5.06 4.03
C ALA A 36 -6.96 5.24 2.65
N LEU A 37 -6.87 6.50 2.21
CA LEU A 37 -6.15 6.94 1.03
C LEU A 37 -4.96 7.79 1.47
N LEU A 38 -3.76 7.28 1.29
CA LEU A 38 -2.53 7.98 1.62
C LEU A 38 -1.97 8.63 0.36
N TRP A 39 -2.20 9.92 0.20
CA TRP A 39 -1.66 10.72 -0.89
C TRP A 39 -0.19 11.03 -0.65
N MET A 40 0.64 10.79 -1.66
CA MET A 40 2.09 10.94 -1.56
C MET A 40 2.72 11.30 -2.91
N GLU A 41 3.98 11.73 -2.87
CA GLU A 41 4.77 11.97 -4.06
C GLU A 41 5.26 10.68 -4.71
N LYS A 42 5.60 10.76 -6.00
CA LYS A 42 6.16 9.63 -6.75
C LYS A 42 7.41 9.05 -6.07
N GLN A 43 8.28 9.93 -5.58
CA GLN A 43 9.55 9.52 -4.95
C GLN A 43 9.31 8.77 -3.66
N GLN A 44 8.34 9.21 -2.85
CA GLN A 44 7.94 8.53 -1.62
C GLN A 44 7.35 7.15 -1.93
N LEU A 45 6.45 7.04 -2.93
CA LEU A 45 5.90 5.75 -3.35
C LEU A 45 7.00 4.82 -3.86
N GLN A 46 7.93 5.32 -4.68
CA GLN A 46 9.06 4.55 -5.20
C GLN A 46 9.96 4.06 -4.07
N ALA A 47 10.32 4.93 -3.12
CA ALA A 47 11.13 4.59 -1.96
C ALA A 47 10.46 3.51 -1.10
N LEU A 48 9.14 3.59 -0.91
CA LEU A 48 8.37 2.57 -0.21
C LEU A 48 8.48 1.21 -0.90
N GLY A 49 8.32 1.16 -2.23
CA GLY A 49 8.48 -0.08 -3.00
C GLY A 49 9.87 -0.69 -2.85
N VAL A 50 10.93 0.13 -2.94
CA VAL A 50 12.32 -0.33 -2.75
C VAL A 50 12.55 -0.87 -1.34
N ALA A 51 11.98 -0.21 -0.33
CA ALA A 51 12.13 -0.63 1.06
C ALA A 51 11.45 -1.99 1.33
N PHE A 52 10.28 -2.26 0.74
CA PHE A 52 9.68 -3.59 0.79
C PHE A 52 10.56 -4.65 0.14
N GLU A 53 11.11 -4.39 -1.05
CA GLU A 53 12.01 -5.34 -1.73
C GLU A 53 13.25 -5.64 -0.86
N GLN A 54 13.81 -4.63 -0.20
CA GLN A 54 14.94 -4.81 0.71
C GLN A 54 14.59 -5.64 1.95
N ILE A 55 13.40 -5.43 2.53
CA ILE A 55 12.93 -6.24 3.67
C ILE A 55 12.73 -7.68 3.21
N LEU A 56 12.00 -7.90 2.12
CA LEU A 56 11.71 -9.24 1.61
C LEU A 56 12.99 -10.01 1.27
N ALA A 57 13.96 -9.37 0.63
CA ALA A 57 15.25 -9.99 0.34
C ALA A 57 16.01 -10.41 1.63
N GLN A 58 15.90 -9.64 2.71
CA GLN A 58 16.46 -10.02 4.01
C GLN A 58 15.73 -11.22 4.61
N LEU A 59 14.40 -11.25 4.52
CA LEU A 59 13.59 -12.36 5.05
C LEU A 59 13.79 -13.66 4.26
N GLU A 60 13.94 -13.57 2.94
CA GLU A 60 14.31 -14.69 2.08
C GLU A 60 15.71 -15.21 2.43
N GLY A 61 16.68 -14.32 2.62
CA GLY A 61 18.04 -14.67 3.04
C GLY A 61 18.10 -15.31 4.43
N ALA A 62 17.20 -14.91 5.34
CA ALA A 62 17.05 -15.50 6.67
C ALA A 62 16.24 -16.80 6.70
N GLY A 63 15.64 -17.21 5.57
CA GLY A 63 14.78 -18.39 5.49
C GLY A 63 13.43 -18.25 6.20
N VAL A 64 13.04 -17.02 6.54
CA VAL A 64 11.76 -16.70 7.22
C VAL A 64 10.59 -16.83 6.26
N VAL A 65 10.80 -16.50 4.98
CA VAL A 65 9.80 -16.70 3.92
C VAL A 65 10.34 -17.73 2.94
N ALA A 66 9.78 -18.93 2.97
CA ALA A 66 10.08 -19.94 1.98
C ALA A 66 9.27 -19.64 0.71
N ASN A 67 9.97 -19.21 -0.34
CA ASN A 67 9.43 -19.17 -1.70
C ASN A 67 8.23 -18.22 -1.83
N LEU A 68 8.49 -16.90 -1.78
CA LEU A 68 7.53 -15.91 -2.28
C LEU A 68 7.24 -16.26 -3.74
N LEU A 69 6.11 -16.95 -3.98
CA LEU A 69 5.64 -17.20 -5.33
C LEU A 69 5.49 -15.84 -6.02
N PRO A 70 5.74 -15.73 -7.34
CA PRO A 70 5.45 -14.51 -8.06
C PRO A 70 3.96 -14.25 -7.90
N ILE A 71 3.61 -13.32 -7.01
CA ILE A 71 2.22 -12.97 -6.76
C ILE A 71 1.69 -12.39 -8.05
N THR A 72 0.86 -13.17 -8.74
CA THR A 72 0.02 -12.70 -9.82
C THR A 72 -0.74 -11.52 -9.24
N GLY A 73 -0.46 -10.31 -9.76
CA GLY A 73 -0.97 -9.04 -9.24
C GLY A 73 -2.48 -8.88 -9.43
N GLU A 74 -3.23 -9.82 -8.88
CA GLU A 74 -4.66 -9.83 -8.77
C GLU A 74 -5.01 -8.81 -7.71
N GLU A 75 -5.64 -7.73 -8.15
CA GLU A 75 -6.13 -6.74 -7.20
C GLU A 75 -7.22 -7.41 -6.35
N PRO A 76 -7.15 -7.32 -5.02
CA PRO A 76 -8.19 -7.89 -4.18
C PRO A 76 -9.54 -7.29 -4.57
N ASP A 77 -10.47 -8.17 -4.98
CA ASP A 77 -11.83 -7.88 -5.50
C ASP A 77 -12.79 -7.45 -4.37
N GLN A 78 -12.27 -6.79 -3.34
CA GLN A 78 -13.09 -6.33 -2.23
C GLN A 78 -13.67 -4.94 -2.53
N PRO A 79 -14.96 -4.73 -2.24
CA PRO A 79 -15.61 -3.47 -2.50
C PRO A 79 -14.92 -2.35 -1.72
N LEU A 80 -14.57 -1.26 -2.42
CA LEU A 80 -14.05 -0.08 -1.76
C LEU A 80 -15.10 0.48 -0.79
N ILE A 81 -14.68 0.74 0.45
CA ILE A 81 -15.49 1.48 1.41
C ILE A 81 -15.80 2.86 0.80
N LEU A 82 -17.08 3.25 0.78
CA LEU A 82 -17.59 4.41 0.04
C LEU A 82 -17.09 5.77 0.57
N SER A 83 -16.48 5.79 1.76
CA SER A 83 -15.94 6.99 2.41
C SER A 83 -14.59 6.70 3.09
N PRO A 84 -13.50 6.56 2.32
CA PRO A 84 -12.19 6.35 2.92
C PRO A 84 -11.62 7.65 3.49
N ASN A 85 -10.83 7.55 4.55
CA ASN A 85 -10.13 8.69 5.15
C ASN A 85 -8.94 9.09 4.29
N GLU A 86 -8.80 10.37 3.93
CA GLU A 86 -7.70 10.85 3.10
C GLU A 86 -6.60 11.49 3.95
N TYR A 87 -5.35 11.05 3.76
CA TYR A 87 -4.17 11.56 4.46
C TYR A 87 -3.17 12.11 3.44
N GLN A 88 -2.60 13.29 3.69
CA GLN A 88 -1.47 13.79 2.92
C GLN A 88 -0.17 13.42 3.60
N VAL A 89 0.56 12.47 3.03
CA VAL A 89 1.76 11.92 3.64
C VAL A 89 2.98 12.77 3.34
N GLY A 90 3.61 13.30 4.39
CA GLY A 90 4.91 13.98 4.30
C GLY A 90 6.09 13.03 4.47
N ARG A 91 5.90 11.97 5.28
CA ARG A 91 6.96 11.01 5.59
C ARG A 91 6.42 9.60 5.73
N LEU A 92 7.13 8.65 5.15
CA LEU A 92 6.88 7.22 5.29
C LEU A 92 8.07 6.55 5.94
N ALA A 93 7.79 5.62 6.84
CA ALA A 93 8.74 4.64 7.33
C ALA A 93 8.12 3.24 7.20
N VAL A 94 8.97 2.25 7.02
CA VAL A 94 8.57 0.85 6.99
C VAL A 94 9.51 0.06 7.89
N GLY A 95 8.96 -0.92 8.59
CA GLY A 95 9.70 -1.84 9.42
C GLY A 95 9.16 -3.25 9.29
N PHE A 96 9.98 -4.23 9.63
CA PHE A 96 9.54 -5.61 9.81
C PHE A 96 9.48 -5.92 11.31
N ASP A 97 8.38 -6.50 11.74
CA ASP A 97 8.19 -7.02 13.09
C ASP A 97 8.48 -8.52 13.04
N GLU A 98 9.64 -8.93 13.59
CA GLU A 98 10.07 -10.32 13.62
C GLU A 98 9.17 -11.20 14.50
N GLU A 99 8.66 -10.65 15.61
CA GLU A 99 7.81 -11.40 16.56
C GLU A 99 6.47 -11.76 15.93
N ARG A 100 5.88 -10.83 15.18
CA ARG A 100 4.59 -11.01 14.49
C ARG A 100 4.73 -11.51 13.06
N SER A 101 5.94 -11.46 12.50
CA SER A 101 6.23 -11.76 11.09
C SER A 101 5.38 -10.92 10.12
N VAL A 102 5.17 -9.65 10.45
CA VAL A 102 4.41 -8.69 9.64
C VAL A 102 5.26 -7.47 9.30
N ILE A 103 4.91 -6.79 8.21
CA ILE A 103 5.52 -5.54 7.81
C ILE A 103 4.63 -4.39 8.28
N THR A 104 5.23 -3.43 8.97
CA THR A 104 4.57 -2.26 9.51
C THR A 104 4.91 -1.05 8.66
N ILE A 105 3.89 -0.34 8.17
CA ILE A 105 4.02 0.91 7.44
C ILE A 105 3.57 2.04 8.37
N LEU A 106 4.42 3.04 8.54
CA LEU A 106 4.21 4.20 9.39
C LEU A 106 4.16 5.44 8.50
N ALA A 107 3.05 6.18 8.54
CA ALA A 107 2.88 7.40 7.76
C ALA A 107 2.63 8.60 8.67
N HIS A 108 3.39 9.66 8.42
CA HIS A 108 3.23 10.96 9.06
C HIS A 108 2.64 11.93 8.04
N GLU A 109 1.69 12.74 8.48
CA GLU A 109 1.11 13.77 7.63
C GLU A 109 2.13 14.84 7.28
N ILE A 110 1.94 15.52 6.15
CA ILE A 110 2.82 16.61 5.70
C ILE A 110 2.83 17.79 6.66
N THR A 111 1.79 17.93 7.47
CA THR A 111 1.66 18.95 8.51
C THR A 111 2.21 18.51 9.86
N ALA A 112 2.62 17.24 10.02
CA ALA A 112 3.12 16.71 11.28
C ALA A 112 4.53 17.23 11.57
N GLU A 113 4.80 17.53 12.83
CA GLU A 113 6.14 17.91 13.30
C GLU A 113 7.09 16.69 13.35
N GLU A 114 8.40 16.94 13.38
CA GLU A 114 9.40 15.86 13.27
C GLU A 114 9.35 14.83 14.41
N GLU A 115 8.92 15.27 15.59
CA GLU A 115 8.79 14.48 16.82
C GLU A 115 7.36 13.94 17.02
N GLU A 116 6.43 14.27 16.12
CA GLU A 116 5.05 13.84 16.23
C GLU A 116 4.91 12.35 15.87
N ALA A 117 4.03 11.65 16.59
CA ALA A 117 3.77 10.25 16.33
C ALA A 117 3.14 10.06 14.92
N PRO A 118 3.33 8.89 14.28
CA PRO A 118 2.72 8.62 12.98
C PRO A 118 1.19 8.73 13.06
N SER A 119 0.60 9.50 12.15
CA SER A 119 -0.85 9.66 12.02
C SER A 119 -1.52 8.35 11.58
N PHE A 120 -0.81 7.51 10.83
CA PHE A 120 -1.33 6.26 10.30
C PHE A 120 -0.29 5.13 10.43
N VAL A 121 -0.77 3.97 10.89
CA VAL A 121 0.01 2.75 10.98
C VAL A 121 -0.79 1.62 10.34
N CYS A 122 -0.16 0.83 9.47
CA CYS A 122 -0.77 -0.41 9.02
C CYS A 122 0.19 -1.59 9.05
N HIS A 123 -0.36 -2.76 9.28
CA HIS A 123 0.34 -4.02 9.31
C HIS A 123 -0.12 -4.85 8.12
N ILE A 124 0.84 -5.31 7.31
CA ILE A 124 0.59 -6.15 6.14
C ILE A 124 1.48 -7.38 6.20
N THR A 125 1.06 -8.46 5.56
CA THR A 125 1.89 -9.66 5.48
C THR A 125 3.07 -9.47 4.51
N PRO A 126 4.16 -10.25 4.64
CA PRO A 126 5.24 -10.25 3.67
C PRO A 126 4.75 -10.50 2.23
N ASP A 127 3.77 -11.38 2.06
CA ASP A 127 3.13 -11.68 0.78
C ASP A 127 2.45 -10.44 0.17
N GLN A 128 1.62 -9.74 0.96
CA GLN A 128 0.98 -8.48 0.56
C GLN A 128 2.02 -7.40 0.22
N SER A 129 3.11 -7.31 0.99
CA SER A 129 4.17 -6.33 0.71
C SER A 129 4.90 -6.61 -0.60
N GLY A 130 5.09 -7.89 -0.97
CA GLY A 130 5.71 -8.29 -2.23
C GLY A 130 4.82 -7.97 -3.42
N ALA A 131 3.53 -8.26 -3.30
CA ALA A 131 2.52 -7.86 -4.29
C ALA A 131 2.48 -6.33 -4.47
N LEU A 132 2.50 -5.60 -3.35
CA LEU A 132 2.49 -4.14 -3.34
C LEU A 132 3.77 -3.54 -3.93
N ALA A 133 4.95 -4.07 -3.63
CA ALA A 133 6.21 -3.60 -4.17
C ALA A 133 6.25 -3.74 -5.71
N MET A 134 5.81 -4.88 -6.22
CA MET A 134 5.66 -5.11 -7.66
C MET A 134 4.66 -4.12 -8.27
N GLN A 135 3.51 -3.91 -7.62
CA GLN A 135 2.50 -2.96 -8.08
C GLN A 135 3.04 -1.52 -8.09
N ILE A 136 3.74 -1.10 -7.04
CA ILE A 136 4.38 0.22 -6.94
C ILE A 136 5.33 0.41 -8.12
N ARG A 137 6.21 -0.55 -8.40
CA ARG A 137 7.12 -0.46 -9.53
C ARG A 137 6.40 -0.31 -10.85
N ARG A 138 5.32 -1.08 -11.05
CA ARG A 138 4.45 -0.95 -12.23
C ARG A 138 3.80 0.42 -12.29
N THR A 139 3.26 0.93 -11.20
CA THR A 139 2.59 2.24 -11.13
C THR A 139 3.57 3.41 -11.36
N VAL A 140 4.81 3.29 -10.87
CA VAL A 140 5.87 4.30 -11.02
C VAL A 140 6.50 4.29 -12.42
N THR A 141 6.64 3.10 -13.02
CA THR A 141 7.29 2.89 -14.33
C THR A 141 6.28 2.98 -15.48
N SER A 142 5.17 2.25 -15.38
CA SER A 142 4.08 2.26 -16.35
C SER A 142 3.16 3.42 -15.99
N GLY A 143 3.18 4.44 -16.84
CA GLY A 143 2.35 5.60 -16.67
C GLY A 143 0.86 5.35 -16.93
N ALA A 144 0.17 4.76 -15.96
CA ALA A 144 -1.27 4.50 -15.87
C ALA A 144 -1.76 3.09 -16.27
N ARG A 145 -2.63 2.56 -15.41
CA ARG A 145 -4.02 2.11 -15.64
C ARG A 145 -4.29 0.83 -14.88
N GLN A 146 -5.08 0.94 -13.81
CA GLN A 146 -6.21 0.02 -13.62
C GLN A 146 -7.23 0.66 -12.67
N HIS A 147 -8.11 1.48 -13.24
CA HIS A 147 -9.48 1.55 -12.77
C HIS A 147 -10.25 0.53 -13.61
N SER A 148 -10.08 -0.75 -13.32
CA SER A 148 -10.90 -1.81 -13.91
C SER A 148 -12.26 -1.81 -13.22
N ASN A 149 -13.05 -0.75 -13.46
CA ASN A 149 -14.48 -0.85 -13.22
C ASN A 149 -15.06 -1.69 -14.37
N GLY A 150 -15.10 -3.00 -14.15
CA GLY A 150 -15.48 -4.00 -15.13
C GLY A 150 -16.46 -5.04 -14.59
N HIS A 151 -17.29 -4.70 -13.60
CA HIS A 151 -18.49 -5.49 -13.31
C HIS A 151 -19.57 -5.19 -14.37
N MET A 152 -19.36 -5.72 -15.58
CA MET A 152 -20.42 -5.90 -16.56
C MET A 152 -20.71 -7.41 -16.66
N ARG A 153 -21.45 -7.95 -15.69
CA ARG A 153 -22.22 -9.18 -15.92
C ARG A 153 -23.60 -8.77 -16.43
N GLY A 154 -23.72 -8.73 -17.75
CA GLY A 154 -25.01 -8.71 -18.44
C GLY A 154 -25.83 -9.98 -18.16
N PRO A 155 -27.12 -9.98 -18.53
CA PRO A 155 -28.17 -10.69 -17.81
C PRO A 155 -28.20 -12.18 -18.15
N SER A 156 -28.68 -13.00 -17.21
CA SER A 156 -29.09 -14.37 -17.48
C SER A 156 -30.56 -14.55 -17.09
N SER A 157 -31.38 -14.60 -18.15
CA SER A 157 -32.72 -15.18 -18.31
C SER A 157 -33.89 -14.66 -17.49
#